data_AF-A0A3C1P0K7-F1
#
_entry.id   AF-A0A3C1P0K7-F1
#
_cell.length_a   1.000
_cell.length_b   1.000
_cell.length_c   1.000
_cell.angle_alpha   90.00
_cell.angle_beta   90.00
_cell.angle_gamma   90.00
#
_symmetry.space_group_name_H-M   'P 1'
#
loop_
_entity.id
_entity.type
_entity.pdbx_description
1 polymer ?
#
loop_
_entity_poly.entity_id
_entity_poly.type
_entity_poly.pdbx_seq_one_letter_code
_entity_poly.pdbx_strand_id
1 'polypeptide(L)'
;MTTDPAPAKPGRQGIPGARTPFPLVEHVPAQLAEDPMIVAFLDALDEVWAPVITTLDCFDSYLDPLLAPPDMVAYLGSWILALTNDARDAEGLRADVGAAHLVSSWSGTAQV
;
A
#
# COMPACT_ATOMS: atom_id res chain seq x y z
N MET A 1 27.79 -19.82 12.40
CA MET A 1 26.37 -19.93 11.99
C MET A 1 25.96 -18.54 11.53
N THR A 2 26.30 -18.21 10.27
CA THR A 2 26.00 -16.91 9.66
C THR A 2 24.52 -16.90 9.32
N THR A 3 23.74 -16.09 10.01
CA THR A 3 22.38 -15.75 9.58
C THR A 3 22.50 -14.77 8.42
N ASP A 4 22.25 -15.25 7.21
CA ASP A 4 22.04 -14.40 6.05
C ASP A 4 20.86 -13.46 6.37
N PRO A 5 20.97 -12.13 6.20
CA PRO A 5 19.83 -11.24 6.41
C PRO A 5 18.70 -11.65 5.47
N ALA A 6 17.48 -11.75 6.00
CA ALA A 6 16.29 -12.00 5.20
C ALA A 6 16.27 -11.01 4.01
N PRO A 7 15.93 -11.46 2.79
CA PRO A 7 15.92 -10.59 1.63
C PRO A 7 15.06 -9.37 1.93
N ALA A 8 15.61 -8.18 1.69
CA ALA A 8 14.86 -6.95 1.84
C ALA A 8 13.59 -7.07 1.01
N LYS A 9 12.42 -6.93 1.65
CA LYS A 9 11.15 -6.90 0.93
C LYS A 9 11.25 -5.83 -0.14
N PRO A 10 10.98 -6.13 -1.43
CA PRO A 10 10.96 -5.11 -2.45
C PRO A 10 9.89 -4.11 -2.03
N GLY A 11 10.33 -2.94 -1.55
CA GLY A 11 9.44 -1.85 -1.23
C GLY A 11 8.76 -1.36 -2.50
N ARG A 12 7.70 -0.58 -2.34
CA ARG A 12 7.12 0.19 -3.45
C ARG A 12 8.10 1.33 -3.78
N GLN A 13 9.17 0.96 -4.45
CA GLN A 13 10.27 1.84 -4.80
C GLN A 13 9.86 2.83 -5.88
N GLY A 14 10.63 3.92 -5.98
CA GLY A 14 10.51 4.87 -7.08
C GLY A 14 10.54 4.17 -8.44
N ILE A 15 9.67 4.62 -9.34
CA ILE A 15 9.65 4.17 -10.73
C ILE A 15 10.37 5.25 -11.54
N PRO A 16 11.57 4.96 -12.10
CA PRO A 16 12.33 5.97 -12.82
C PRO A 16 11.54 6.61 -13.95
N GLY A 17 11.50 7.94 -13.99
CA GLY A 17 10.77 8.72 -14.98
C GLY A 17 9.24 8.66 -14.86
N ALA A 18 8.69 8.13 -13.76
CA ALA A 18 7.26 8.24 -13.49
C ALA A 18 6.89 9.72 -13.28
N ARG A 19 5.70 10.10 -13.76
CA ARG A 19 5.10 11.41 -13.49
C ARG A 19 3.80 11.21 -12.74
N THR A 20 3.49 12.16 -11.86
CA THR A 20 2.18 12.22 -11.24
C THR A 20 1.12 12.55 -12.30
N PRO A 21 -0.17 12.20 -12.06
CA PRO A 21 -1.26 12.59 -12.97
C PRO A 21 -1.49 14.10 -13.06
N PHE A 22 -0.92 14.87 -12.13
CA PHE A 22 -1.04 16.32 -12.00
C PHE A 22 0.37 16.94 -11.86
N PRO A 23 1.10 17.15 -12.96
CA PRO A 23 2.49 17.61 -12.92
C PRO A 23 2.63 18.93 -12.15
N LEU A 24 3.55 18.97 -11.18
CA LEU A 24 3.67 20.12 -10.27
C LEU A 24 4.07 21.41 -11.00
N VAL A 25 4.83 21.29 -12.09
CA VAL A 25 5.26 22.42 -12.91
C VAL A 25 4.08 23.19 -13.54
N GLU A 26 2.93 22.54 -13.73
CA GLU A 26 1.71 23.17 -14.28
C GLU A 26 0.93 23.96 -13.22
N HIS A 27 1.33 23.88 -11.95
CA HIS A 27 0.62 24.47 -10.82
C HIS A 27 1.42 25.55 -10.08
N VAL A 28 2.59 25.92 -10.60
CA VAL A 28 3.39 27.01 -10.06
C VAL A 28 3.18 28.33 -10.83
N PRO A 29 3.41 29.49 -10.20
CA PRO A 29 3.48 30.78 -10.89
C PRO A 29 4.45 30.74 -12.08
N ALA A 30 4.12 31.47 -13.15
CA ALA A 30 4.91 31.48 -14.39
C ALA A 30 6.40 31.83 -14.15
N GLN A 31 6.68 32.76 -13.24
CA GLN A 31 8.05 33.18 -12.88
C GLN A 31 8.90 32.02 -12.34
N LEU A 32 8.29 31.02 -11.70
CA LEU A 32 8.98 29.84 -11.19
C LEU A 32 9.08 28.74 -12.26
N ALA A 33 8.11 28.64 -13.16
CA ALA A 33 8.13 27.71 -14.29
C ALA A 33 9.19 28.06 -15.36
N GLU A 34 9.65 29.32 -15.38
CA GLU A 34 10.72 29.78 -16.28
C GLU A 34 12.14 29.42 -15.78
N ASP A 35 12.30 29.08 -14.49
CA ASP A 35 13.60 28.71 -13.92
C ASP A 35 13.89 27.23 -14.16
N PRO A 36 14.94 26.88 -14.94
CA PRO A 36 15.27 25.48 -15.24
C PRO A 36 15.60 24.63 -14.02
N MET A 37 16.12 25.22 -12.95
CA MET A 37 16.42 24.49 -11.70
C MET A 37 15.12 24.11 -10.99
N ILE A 38 14.16 25.03 -10.92
CA ILE A 38 12.85 24.78 -10.33
C ILE A 38 12.12 23.70 -11.12
N VAL A 39 12.12 23.77 -12.44
CA VAL A 39 11.49 22.75 -13.30
C VAL A 39 12.10 21.37 -13.05
N ALA A 40 13.43 21.26 -13.04
CA ALA A 40 14.10 19.99 -12.78
C ALA A 40 13.83 19.45 -11.37
N PHE A 41 13.73 20.32 -10.37
CA PHE A 41 13.37 19.95 -9.01
C PHE A 41 11.93 19.44 -8.91
N LEU A 42 10.98 20.12 -9.55
CA LEU A 42 9.57 19.72 -9.56
C LEU A 42 9.36 18.39 -10.32
N ASP A 43 10.05 18.20 -11.45
CA ASP A 43 10.01 16.93 -12.20
C ASP A 43 10.57 15.77 -11.36
N ALA A 44 11.69 15.98 -10.65
CA ALA A 44 12.25 14.97 -9.75
C ALA A 44 11.31 14.69 -8.56
N LEU A 45 10.62 15.72 -8.07
CA LEU A 45 9.61 15.57 -7.02
C LEU A 45 8.42 14.74 -7.53
N ASP A 46 7.94 15.00 -8.75
CA ASP A 46 6.87 14.21 -9.38
C ASP A 46 7.24 12.72 -9.48
N GLU A 47 8.51 12.40 -9.80
CA GLU A 47 8.99 11.01 -9.84
C GLU A 47 8.94 10.32 -8.47
N VAL A 48 9.30 11.04 -7.40
CA VAL A 48 9.25 10.52 -6.02
C VAL A 48 7.81 10.33 -5.54
N TRP A 49 6.89 11.21 -5.95
CA TRP A 49 5.50 11.18 -5.52
C TRP A 49 4.62 10.22 -6.32
N ALA A 50 4.94 9.95 -7.58
CA ALA A 50 4.12 9.11 -8.45
C ALA A 50 3.76 7.73 -7.84
N PRO A 51 4.67 6.98 -7.17
CA PRO A 51 4.32 5.71 -6.54
C PRO A 51 3.37 5.85 -5.34
N VAL A 52 3.42 6.97 -4.63
CA VAL A 52 2.53 7.27 -3.49
C VAL A 52 1.11 7.49 -4.00
N ILE A 53 0.96 8.34 -5.02
CA ILE A 53 -0.35 8.61 -5.65
C ILE A 53 -0.91 7.33 -6.26
N THR A 54 -0.09 6.56 -6.99
CA THR A 54 -0.49 5.25 -7.54
C THR A 54 -0.97 4.29 -6.44
N THR A 55 -0.28 4.26 -5.29
CA THR A 55 -0.70 3.46 -4.15
C THR A 55 -2.06 3.89 -3.60
N LEU A 56 -2.31 5.20 -3.53
CA LEU A 56 -3.58 5.74 -3.04
C LEU A 56 -4.72 5.50 -4.04
N ASP A 57 -4.46 5.64 -5.33
CA ASP A 57 -5.43 5.36 -6.39
C ASP A 57 -5.83 3.87 -6.43
N CYS A 58 -4.91 2.98 -6.06
CA CYS A 58 -5.18 1.53 -5.94
C CYS A 58 -5.50 1.10 -4.49
N PHE A 59 -5.80 2.03 -3.58
CA PHE A 59 -5.92 1.72 -2.16
C PHE A 59 -7.03 0.71 -1.85
N ASP A 60 -8.16 0.77 -2.57
CA ASP A 60 -9.26 -0.20 -2.44
C ASP A 60 -8.79 -1.64 -2.70
N SER A 61 -7.93 -1.83 -3.71
CA SER A 61 -7.37 -3.14 -4.06
C SER A 61 -6.42 -3.67 -2.97
N TYR A 62 -5.84 -2.79 -2.15
CA TYR A 62 -5.05 -3.19 -0.98
C TYR A 62 -5.91 -3.61 0.22
N LEU A 63 -7.20 -3.28 0.22
CA LEU A 63 -8.16 -3.71 1.25
C LEU A 63 -8.87 -5.03 0.90
N ASP A 64 -8.90 -5.41 -0.38
CA ASP A 64 -9.43 -6.70 -0.83
C ASP A 64 -8.41 -7.82 -0.58
N PRO A 65 -8.68 -8.80 0.31
CA PRO A 65 -7.75 -9.90 0.60
C PRO A 65 -7.38 -10.75 -0.61
N LEU A 66 -8.23 -10.80 -1.65
CA LEU A 66 -7.97 -11.56 -2.87
C LEU A 66 -6.93 -10.87 -3.78
N LEU A 67 -6.87 -9.53 -3.74
CA LEU A 67 -5.97 -8.72 -4.58
C LEU A 67 -4.75 -8.22 -3.82
N ALA A 68 -4.85 -8.09 -2.50
CA ALA A 68 -3.81 -7.55 -1.67
C ALA A 68 -2.54 -8.45 -1.63
N PRO A 69 -1.35 -7.84 -1.59
CA PRO A 69 -0.11 -8.58 -1.36
C PRO A 69 -0.14 -9.36 -0.03
N PRO A 70 0.54 -10.52 0.06
CA PRO A 70 0.45 -11.40 1.24
C PRO A 70 0.76 -10.72 2.57
N ASP A 71 1.66 -9.73 2.56
CA ASP A 71 2.02 -9.01 3.76
C ASP A 71 1.03 -7.93 4.17
N MET A 72 0.35 -7.31 3.20
CA MET A 72 -0.79 -6.45 3.49
C MET A 72 -1.93 -7.27 4.10
N VAL A 73 -2.19 -8.48 3.60
CA VAL A 73 -3.20 -9.37 4.19
C VAL A 73 -2.84 -9.73 5.64
N ALA A 74 -1.57 -10.03 5.93
CA ALA A 74 -1.11 -10.26 7.30
C ALA A 74 -1.27 -9.03 8.20
N TYR A 75 -0.97 -7.84 7.66
CA TYR A 75 -1.19 -6.58 8.35
C TYR A 75 -2.67 -6.34 8.67
N LEU A 76 -3.57 -6.52 7.69
CA LEU A 76 -5.02 -6.41 7.87
C LEU A 76 -5.53 -7.43 8.90
N GLY A 77 -5.05 -8.67 8.84
CA GLY A 77 -5.39 -9.72 9.81
C GLY A 77 -5.04 -9.32 11.26
N SER A 78 -3.96 -8.55 11.45
CA SER A 78 -3.59 -8.05 12.78
C SER A 78 -4.59 -7.05 13.35
N TRP A 79 -5.27 -6.27 12.50
CA TRP A 79 -6.26 -5.28 12.92
C TRP A 79 -7.58 -5.91 13.37
N ILE A 80 -7.98 -7.01 12.72
CA ILE A 80 -9.28 -7.65 12.94
C ILE A 80 -9.16 -8.89 13.85
N LEU A 81 -8.00 -9.08 14.51
CA LEU A 81 -7.70 -10.25 15.34
C LEU A 81 -7.92 -11.58 14.59
N ALA A 82 -7.84 -11.58 13.26
CA ALA A 82 -7.97 -12.78 12.41
C ALA A 82 -6.71 -13.67 12.47
N LEU A 83 -5.62 -13.16 13.05
CA LEU A 83 -4.40 -13.91 13.34
C LEU A 83 -4.62 -14.84 14.54
N THR A 84 -5.34 -15.95 14.35
CA THR A 84 -5.52 -16.97 15.40
C THR A 84 -4.44 -18.06 15.38
N ASN A 85 -3.54 -18.09 14.39
CA ASN A 85 -2.42 -19.02 14.37
C ASN A 85 -1.30 -18.58 13.40
N ASP A 86 -0.06 -18.47 13.87
CA ASP A 86 1.14 -18.09 13.10
C ASP A 86 1.55 -19.12 12.02
N ALA A 87 0.88 -20.28 11.97
CA ALA A 87 1.19 -21.39 11.06
C ALA A 87 0.22 -21.53 9.87
N ARG A 88 -0.67 -20.55 9.60
CA ARG A 88 -1.56 -20.61 8.43
C ARG A 88 -0.81 -20.32 7.13
N ASP A 89 -1.22 -21.02 6.07
CA ASP A 89 -0.80 -20.69 4.71
C ASP A 89 -1.40 -19.35 4.25
N ALA A 90 -0.80 -18.75 3.21
CA ALA A 90 -1.21 -17.42 2.73
C ALA A 90 -2.68 -17.39 2.27
N GLU A 91 -3.19 -18.52 1.76
CA GLU A 91 -4.56 -18.63 1.27
C GLU A 91 -5.58 -18.72 2.41
N GLY A 92 -5.30 -19.49 3.45
CA GLY A 92 -6.14 -19.55 4.64
C GLY A 92 -6.25 -18.20 5.34
N LEU A 93 -5.15 -17.44 5.40
CA LEU A 93 -5.15 -16.08 5.95
C LEU A 93 -6.01 -15.12 5.13
N ARG A 94 -5.97 -15.19 3.79
CA ARG A 94 -6.85 -14.39 2.92
C ARG A 94 -8.32 -14.69 3.16
N ALA A 95 -8.67 -15.97 3.23
CA ALA A 95 -10.05 -16.40 3.48
C ALA A 95 -10.57 -15.88 4.83
N ASP A 96 -9.76 -15.94 5.89
CA ASP A 96 -10.15 -15.43 7.21
C ASP A 96 -10.38 -13.92 7.19
N VAL A 97 -9.45 -13.15 6.61
CA VAL A 97 -9.56 -11.69 6.53
C VAL A 97 -10.80 -11.30 5.71
N GLY A 98 -11.07 -12.00 4.61
CA GLY A 98 -12.27 -11.78 3.78
C GLY A 98 -13.58 -12.11 4.49
N ALA A 99 -13.58 -13.13 5.35
CA ALA A 99 -14.76 -13.55 6.12
C ALA A 99 -14.94 -12.80 7.45
N ALA A 100 -13.97 -11.97 7.86
CA ALA A 100 -13.94 -11.35 9.19
C ALA A 100 -15.18 -10.50 9.51
N HIS A 101 -15.79 -9.87 8.50
CA HIS A 101 -17.04 -9.14 8.67
C HIS A 101 -18.21 -10.04 9.09
N LEU A 102 -18.30 -11.26 8.54
CA LEU A 102 -19.36 -12.20 8.89
C LEU A 102 -19.21 -12.67 10.34
N VAL A 103 -17.98 -12.98 10.76
CA VAL A 103 -17.70 -13.42 12.14
C VAL A 103 -17.95 -12.30 13.15
N SER A 104 -17.55 -11.06 12.84
CA SER A 104 -17.81 -9.91 13.71
C SER A 104 -19.30 -9.56 13.80
N SER A 105 -20.07 -9.76 12.73
CA SER A 105 -21.53 -9.51 12.73
C SER A 105 -22.28 -10.38 13.76
N TRP A 106 -21.78 -11.58 14.08
CA TRP A 106 -22.40 -12.51 15.03
C TRP A 106 -21.89 -12.34 16.47
N SER A 107 -20.87 -11.51 16.68
CA SER A 107 -20.25 -11.30 17.99
C SER A 107 -20.99 -10.28 18.87
N GLY A 108 -21.98 -9.56 18.32
CA GLY A 108 -22.77 -8.53 19.01
C GLY A 108 -24.10 -9.00 19.58
N THR A 109 -24.56 -10.21 19.26
CA THR A 109 -25.78 -10.78 19.83
C THR A 109 -25.41 -11.88 20.81
N ALA A 110 -25.69 -11.66 22.11
CA ALA A 110 -25.71 -12.75 23.07
C ALA A 110 -26.73 -13.79 22.59
N GLN A 111 -26.26 -14.97 22.20
CA GLN A 111 -27.14 -16.11 21.98
C GLN A 111 -27.60 -16.57 23.37
N VAL A 112 -28.87 -16.31 23.68
CA VAL A 112 -29.62 -16.91 24.79
C VAL A 112 -30.47 -18.03 24.23
#